data_AF-A0A7Y6PJ30-F1
#
_entry.id   AF-A0A7Y6PJ30-F1
#
_cell.length_a   1.000
_cell.length_b   1.000
_cell.length_c   1.000
_cell.angle_alpha   90.00
_cell.angle_beta   90.00
_cell.angle_gamma   90.00
#
_symmetry.space_group_name_H-M   'P 1'
#
loop_
_entity.id
_entity.type
_entity.pdbx_description
1 polymer ?
#
loop_
_entity_poly.entity_id
_entity_poly.type
_entity_poly.pdbx_seq_one_letter_code
_entity_poly.pdbx_strand_id
1 'polypeptide(L)'
;PNSDTYIEKDLAINDEIDKLRLSATSALLSGRKDVVVVSSVSCIYGMGNPSDFYKNVIEIERGRMMDRNVFLRRLVDSLYVRNDIDLNRGNFRVKGD
;
A
#
# COMPACT_ATOMS: atom_id res chain seq x y z
N PRO A 1 21.28 10.43 36.88
CA PRO A 1 20.19 11.43 36.78
C PRO A 1 19.51 11.33 35.41
N ASN A 2 18.41 10.56 35.32
CA ASN A 2 17.59 10.51 34.12
C ASN A 2 16.66 11.73 34.18
N SER A 3 16.74 12.63 33.20
CA SER A 3 15.80 13.74 33.12
C SER A 3 14.41 13.16 32.86
N ASP A 4 13.42 13.60 33.64
CA ASP A 4 12.01 13.24 33.51
C ASP A 4 11.39 13.95 32.28
N THR A 5 12.07 13.80 31.14
CA THR A 5 11.80 14.47 29.88
C THR A 5 11.22 13.46 28.92
N TYR A 6 9.94 13.62 28.61
CA TYR A 6 9.29 12.90 27.54
C TYR A 6 9.73 13.49 26.19
N ILE A 7 10.25 12.65 25.31
CA ILE A 7 10.57 13.02 23.93
C ILE A 7 9.43 12.49 23.06
N GLU A 8 8.68 13.40 22.43
CA GLU A 8 7.65 13.03 21.47
C GLU A 8 8.23 12.37 20.23
N LYS A 9 7.49 11.41 19.69
CA LYS A 9 7.86 10.72 18.47
C LYS A 9 7.44 11.58 17.28
N ASP A 10 8.40 12.29 16.71
CA ASP A 10 8.22 12.93 15.40
C ASP A 10 8.65 11.97 14.28
N LEU A 11 7.89 11.95 13.19
CA LEU A 11 8.12 11.07 12.04
C LEU A 11 7.78 11.81 10.75
N ALA A 12 8.75 11.92 9.85
CA ALA A 12 8.54 12.31 8.47
C ALA A 12 8.59 11.06 7.57
N ILE A 13 7.53 10.82 6.79
CA ILE A 13 7.48 9.72 5.81
C ILE A 13 7.91 10.25 4.45
N ASN A 14 8.84 9.54 3.80
CA ASN A 14 9.21 9.81 2.42
C ASN A 14 8.37 8.94 1.47
N ASP A 15 7.56 9.57 0.63
CA ASP A 15 6.60 8.90 -0.26
C ASP A 15 7.28 8.01 -1.33
N GLU A 16 8.48 8.37 -1.76
CA GLU A 16 9.23 7.58 -2.73
C GLU A 16 9.76 6.29 -2.11
N ILE A 17 10.28 6.37 -0.88
CA ILE A 17 10.71 5.19 -0.13
C ILE A 17 9.53 4.27 0.17
N ASP A 18 8.38 4.82 0.57
CA ASP A 18 7.17 4.03 0.78
C ASP A 18 6.70 3.32 -0.50
N LYS A 19 6.75 4.02 -1.64
CA LYS A 19 6.44 3.44 -2.96
C LYS A 19 7.37 2.27 -3.30
N LEU A 20 8.67 2.41 -3.06
CA LEU A 20 9.65 1.34 -3.30
C LEU A 20 9.40 0.14 -2.38
N ARG A 21 9.07 0.38 -1.11
CA ARG A 21 8.71 -0.69 -0.17
C ARG A 21 7.49 -1.46 -0.63
N LEU A 22 6.42 -0.76 -1.01
CA LEU A 22 5.21 -1.39 -1.54
C LEU A 22 5.53 -2.23 -2.79
N SER A 23 6.30 -1.68 -3.73
CA SER A 23 6.73 -2.39 -4.94
C SER A 23 7.52 -3.66 -4.62
N ALA A 24 8.44 -3.61 -3.66
CA ALA A 24 9.23 -4.77 -3.26
C ALA A 24 8.34 -5.87 -2.66
N THR A 25 7.44 -5.52 -1.74
CA THR A 25 6.49 -6.49 -1.17
C THR A 25 5.54 -7.06 -2.23
N SER A 26 4.98 -6.23 -3.11
CA SER A 26 4.09 -6.71 -4.19
C SER A 26 4.81 -7.65 -5.16
N ALA A 27 6.08 -7.36 -5.51
CA ALA A 27 6.88 -8.23 -6.36
C ALA A 27 7.10 -9.60 -5.71
N LEU A 28 7.45 -9.65 -4.42
CA LEU A 28 7.65 -10.90 -3.68
C LEU A 28 6.34 -11.70 -3.55
N LEU A 29 5.21 -11.02 -3.33
CA LEU A 29 3.90 -11.66 -3.18
C LEU A 29 3.27 -12.08 -4.52
N SER A 30 3.78 -11.62 -5.65
CA SER A 30 3.27 -12.01 -6.97
C SER A 30 3.54 -13.48 -7.34
N GLY A 31 4.31 -14.22 -6.54
CA GLY A 31 4.73 -15.59 -6.85
C GLY A 31 5.91 -15.68 -7.83
N ARG A 32 6.40 -14.54 -8.33
CA ARG A 32 7.64 -14.45 -9.11
C ARG A 32 8.85 -14.93 -8.29
N LYS A 33 9.74 -15.68 -8.94
CA LYS A 33 10.98 -16.21 -8.34
C LYS A 33 12.23 -15.45 -8.75
N ASP A 34 12.09 -14.48 -9.66
CA ASP A 34 13.15 -13.67 -10.25
C ASP A 34 13.27 -12.29 -9.59
N VAL A 35 13.07 -12.23 -8.26
CA VAL A 35 13.05 -10.97 -7.50
C VAL A 35 14.27 -10.87 -6.59
N VAL A 36 15.05 -9.80 -6.74
CA VAL A 36 16.16 -9.44 -5.86
C VAL A 36 15.82 -8.12 -5.17
N VAL A 37 15.84 -8.10 -3.84
CA VAL A 37 15.57 -6.91 -3.03
C VAL A 37 16.83 -6.49 -2.28
N VAL A 38 17.29 -5.26 -2.51
CA VAL A 38 18.34 -4.64 -1.69
C VAL A 38 17.65 -3.86 -0.57
N SER A 39 17.92 -4.23 0.69
CA SER A 39 17.28 -3.62 1.86
C SER A 39 18.31 -3.22 2.92
N SER A 40 17.95 -2.21 3.71
CA SER A 40 18.61 -1.91 4.99
C SER A 40 18.14 -2.90 6.08
N VAL A 41 18.59 -2.69 7.32
CA VAL A 41 18.10 -3.40 8.52
C VAL A 41 16.58 -3.33 8.69
N SER A 42 15.89 -2.44 7.96
CA SER A 42 14.43 -2.36 7.94
C SER A 42 13.69 -3.67 7.63
N CYS A 43 14.34 -4.64 6.97
CA CYS A 43 13.73 -5.94 6.64
C CYS A 43 13.46 -6.84 7.85
N ILE A 44 14.09 -6.58 8.99
CA ILE A 44 13.87 -7.36 10.22
C ILE A 44 12.80 -6.74 11.12
N TYR A 45 12.37 -5.50 10.83
CA TYR A 45 11.25 -4.89 11.54
C TYR A 45 9.94 -5.46 11.04
N GLY A 46 9.02 -5.68 11.98
CA GLY A 46 7.73 -6.31 11.73
C GLY A 46 6.99 -5.67 10.55
N MET A 47 6.65 -6.50 9.57
CA MET A 47 5.68 -6.18 8.52
C MET A 47 4.36 -6.88 8.84
N GLY A 48 3.25 -6.33 8.33
CA GLY A 48 1.94 -6.98 8.44
C GLY A 48 1.96 -8.40 7.88
N ASN A 49 1.02 -9.24 8.33
CA ASN A 49 0.94 -10.63 7.89
C ASN A 49 0.81 -10.70 6.36
N PRO A 50 1.63 -11.50 5.65
CA PRO A 50 1.53 -11.68 4.20
C PRO A 50 0.10 -12.02 3.74
N SER A 51 -0.63 -12.79 4.55
CA SER A 51 -2.02 -13.17 4.27
C SER A 51 -2.96 -11.97 4.22
N ASP A 52 -2.71 -10.95 5.03
CA ASP A 52 -3.52 -9.73 5.04
C ASP A 52 -3.16 -8.82 3.86
N PHE A 53 -1.90 -8.84 3.41
CA PHE A 53 -1.54 -8.21 2.13
C PHE A 53 -2.32 -8.81 0.97
N TYR A 54 -2.41 -10.14 0.86
CA TYR A 54 -3.17 -10.81 -0.20
C TYR A 54 -4.65 -10.42 -0.20
N LYS A 55 -5.27 -10.22 0.98
CA LYS A 55 -6.68 -9.79 1.06
C LYS A 55 -6.92 -8.39 0.50
N ASN A 56 -5.90 -7.54 0.54
CA ASN A 56 -5.95 -6.16 0.05
C ASN A 56 -5.50 -6.03 -1.42
N VAL A 57 -5.16 -7.14 -2.09
CA VAL A 57 -4.86 -7.14 -3.52
C VAL A 57 -6.17 -7.19 -4.30
N ILE A 58 -6.37 -6.22 -5.19
CA ILE A 58 -7.51 -6.19 -6.11
C ILE A 58 -7.03 -6.55 -7.51
N GLU A 59 -7.38 -7.75 -7.97
CA GLU A 59 -7.07 -8.20 -9.32
C GLU A 59 -8.11 -7.70 -10.33
N ILE A 60 -7.65 -7.11 -11.43
CA ILE A 60 -8.50 -6.59 -12.49
C ILE A 60 -7.98 -7.13 -13.82
N GLU A 61 -8.87 -7.71 -14.60
CA GLU A 61 -8.57 -8.27 -15.92
C GLU A 61 -9.64 -7.86 -16.94
N ARG A 62 -9.25 -7.75 -18.20
CA ARG A 62 -10.19 -7.40 -19.28
C ARG A 62 -11.23 -8.51 -19.45
N GLY A 63 -12.51 -8.15 -19.40
CA GLY A 63 -13.62 -9.10 -19.52
C GLY A 63 -14.14 -9.67 -18.19
N ARG A 64 -13.49 -9.35 -17.07
CA ARG A 64 -14.02 -9.68 -15.74
C ARG A 64 -15.27 -8.85 -15.45
N MET A 65 -16.40 -9.51 -15.17
CA MET A 65 -17.60 -8.84 -14.70
C MET A 65 -17.46 -8.49 -13.22
N MET A 66 -17.44 -7.20 -12.90
CA MET A 66 -17.42 -6.68 -11.54
C MET A 66 -18.28 -5.43 -11.49
N ASP A 67 -19.21 -5.38 -10.53
CA ASP A 67 -20.02 -4.18 -10.31
C ASP A 67 -19.13 -3.01 -9.89
N ARG A 68 -19.39 -1.84 -10.47
CA ARG A 68 -18.58 -0.64 -10.24
C ARG A 68 -18.57 -0.26 -8.76
N ASN A 69 -19.71 -0.24 -8.09
CA ASN A 69 -19.77 0.16 -6.68
C ASN A 69 -19.06 -0.85 -5.77
N VAL A 70 -19.11 -2.14 -6.11
CA VAL A 70 -18.32 -3.18 -5.43
C VAL A 70 -16.83 -2.92 -5.60
N PHE A 71 -16.37 -2.56 -6.80
CA PHE A 71 -14.98 -2.23 -7.05
C PHE A 71 -14.52 -1.00 -6.26
N LEU A 72 -15.31 0.07 -6.27
CA LEU A 72 -14.98 1.30 -5.52
C LEU A 72 -14.92 1.05 -4.01
N ARG A 73 -15.81 0.22 -3.46
CA ARG A 73 -15.74 -0.18 -2.04
C ARG A 73 -14.46 -0.95 -1.75
N ARG A 74 -14.08 -1.91 -2.60
CA ARG A 74 -12.82 -2.65 -2.45
C ARG A 74 -11.59 -1.75 -2.44
N LEU A 75 -11.58 -0.70 -3.27
CA LEU A 75 -10.50 0.31 -3.25
C LEU A 75 -10.43 1.01 -1.90
N VAL A 76 -11.56 1.43 -1.34
CA VAL A 76 -11.62 2.06 -0.01
C VAL A 76 -11.18 1.08 1.09
N ASP A 77 -11.63 -0.17 1.03
CA ASP A 77 -11.22 -1.23 1.96
C ASP A 77 -9.71 -1.49 1.90
N SER A 78 -9.11 -1.32 0.71
CA SER A 78 -7.67 -1.44 0.46
C SER A 78 -6.91 -0.12 0.71
N LEU A 79 -7.49 0.79 1.50
CA LEU A 79 -6.90 2.05 1.95
C LEU A 79 -6.66 3.10 0.84
N TYR A 80 -7.35 3.00 -0.30
CA TYR A 80 -7.35 4.08 -1.28
C TYR A 80 -8.36 5.16 -0.91
N VAL A 81 -8.02 6.41 -1.19
CA VAL A 81 -8.86 7.58 -0.88
C VAL A 81 -9.55 8.07 -2.15
N ARG A 82 -10.85 8.34 -2.07
CA ARG A 82 -11.54 9.01 -3.18
C ARG A 82 -11.17 10.49 -3.19
N ASN A 83 -10.59 10.97 -4.30
CA ASN A 83 -10.31 12.39 -4.51
C ASN A 83 -10.71 12.78 -5.93
N ASP A 84 -11.84 13.48 -6.06
CA ASP A 84 -12.38 13.87 -7.37
C ASP A 84 -11.66 15.09 -7.98
N ILE A 85 -10.83 15.79 -7.20
CA ILE A 85 -10.08 16.99 -7.61
C ILE A 85 -8.70 16.57 -8.14
N ASP A 86 -7.87 15.98 -7.27
CA ASP A 86 -6.47 15.64 -7.57
C ASP A 86 -6.21 14.13 -7.58
N LEU A 87 -5.71 13.65 -8.71
CA LEU A 87 -5.36 12.24 -8.89
C LEU A 87 -3.88 12.02 -8.55
N ASN A 88 -3.63 11.62 -7.30
CA ASN A 88 -2.30 11.26 -6.79
C ASN A 88 -2.23 9.77 -6.44
N ARG A 89 -1.02 9.25 -6.17
CA ARG A 89 -0.84 7.86 -5.67
C ARG A 89 -1.69 7.65 -4.42
N GLY A 90 -2.34 6.49 -4.34
CA GLY A 90 -3.24 6.16 -3.22
C GLY A 90 -4.63 6.76 -3.36
N ASN A 91 -4.88 7.59 -4.39
CA ASN A 91 -6.20 8.13 -4.66
C ASN A 91 -6.86 7.50 -5.89
N PHE A 92 -8.19 7.49 -5.91
CA PHE A 92 -8.97 7.21 -7.10
C PHE A 92 -10.05 8.27 -7.31
N ARG A 93 -10.54 8.38 -8.53
CA ARG A 93 -11.69 9.23 -8.88
C ARG A 93 -12.59 8.50 -9.86
N VAL A 94 -13.86 8.92 -9.90
CA VAL A 94 -14.85 8.38 -10.83
C VAL A 94 -15.28 9.50 -11.77
N LYS A 95 -15.22 9.24 -13.08
CA LYS A 95 -15.73 10.16 -14.11
C LYS A 95 -16.69 9.39 -15.02
N GLY A 96 -17.97 9.72 -14.95
CA GLY A 96 -19.00 9.09 -15.79
C GLY A 96 -19.37 7.67 -15.35
N ASP A 97 -19.92 6.89 -16.28
CA ASP A 97 -20.39 5.52 -16.04
C ASP A 97 -19.32 4.43 -16.14
#